data_AF-A0A066WS93-F1
#
_entry.id   AF-A0A066WS93-F1
#
_cell.length_a   1.000
_cell.length_b   1.000
_cell.length_c   1.000
_cell.angle_alpha   90.00
_cell.angle_beta   90.00
_cell.angle_gamma   90.00
#
_symmetry.space_group_name_H-M   'P 1'
#
loop_
_entity.id
_entity.type
_entity.pdbx_description
1 polymer ?
#
loop_
_entity_poly.entity_id
_entity_poly.type
_entity_poly.pdbx_seq_one_letter_code
_entity_poly.pdbx_strand_id
1 'polypeptide(L)'
;MASEIGRQAKIFKGAAQTFVWLTKLSREEYQQQLGRECPTGSLADQARGCMDCARLQVEQLSQDPWFSSLWTLQEAYLCPRAVFITRDGELLSQDDSITPPEDTLLLSDFIDFCSLHWDNIIDREHSHQTPGPDDEYAQRLKDSLQRSGMIGLRWTLPTTLFAAARHRETSKENIVDRVSGIMQVVGFRLGKSRPGCDPNHKLSLDELEDEFGRELLQHEPIMSQMHVFNNPPRIGKGWRVSYDSQPTRRLHNVNHTYGEGKTAFEGMERKAQLSTVALENITWGRFHGGTCRLSTLARIWDSILPGGGGIIDLDGSEHWTAIHDPILAREEVTAFAQNHPDALVLLLGIQKKEGSPQCLRIPIGLLLVPHSVPSSKATNLGIWRRVGLCEWWTVLPGYDSEAIRTLEGNSSDWVDQSGIFG
;
A
#
# COMPACT_ATOMS: atom_id res chain seq x y z
N MET A 1 -19.27 6.89 19.78
CA MET A 1 -18.22 5.95 19.33
C MET A 1 -17.04 6.70 18.74
N ALA A 2 -17.16 7.47 17.64
CA ALA A 2 -16.07 8.25 17.05
C ALA A 2 -15.24 9.10 18.06
N SER A 3 -15.88 9.78 19.02
CA SER A 3 -15.17 10.53 20.07
C SER A 3 -14.33 9.65 21.02
N GLU A 4 -14.78 8.42 21.28
CA GLU A 4 -14.08 7.46 22.13
C GLU A 4 -12.85 6.90 21.42
N ILE A 5 -12.97 6.57 20.12
CA ILE A 5 -11.84 6.17 19.28
C ILE A 5 -10.73 7.23 19.38
N GLY A 6 -11.10 8.51 19.29
CA GLY A 6 -10.12 9.61 19.24
C GLY A 6 -9.38 9.79 20.56
N ARG A 7 -10.09 9.50 21.67
CA ARG A 7 -9.50 9.47 23.01
C ARG A 7 -8.52 8.30 23.14
N GLN A 8 -8.87 7.11 22.65
CA GLN A 8 -7.99 5.94 22.68
C GLN A 8 -6.72 6.17 21.87
N ALA A 9 -6.83 6.66 20.63
CA ALA A 9 -5.67 7.00 19.81
C ALA A 9 -4.71 7.97 20.52
N LYS A 10 -5.25 8.94 21.28
CA LYS A 10 -4.44 9.86 22.10
C LYS A 10 -3.74 9.17 23.28
N ILE A 11 -4.39 8.18 23.91
CA ILE A 11 -3.78 7.39 24.98
C ILE A 11 -2.58 6.61 24.43
N PHE A 12 -2.75 5.89 23.33
CA PHE A 12 -1.68 5.09 22.72
C PHE A 12 -0.50 5.95 22.25
N LYS A 13 -0.76 7.12 21.64
CA LYS A 13 0.31 8.08 21.27
C LYS A 13 1.12 8.59 22.46
N GLY A 14 0.57 8.57 23.68
CA GLY A 14 1.23 9.05 24.90
C GLY A 14 1.63 7.95 25.88
N ALA A 15 1.43 6.68 25.53
CA ALA A 15 1.74 5.57 26.42
C ALA A 15 3.26 5.39 26.53
N ALA A 16 3.76 5.21 27.75
CA ALA A 16 5.18 4.93 27.97
C ALA A 16 5.56 3.52 27.50
N GLN A 17 4.64 2.56 27.65
CA GLN A 17 4.78 1.17 27.24
C GLN A 17 3.41 0.65 26.82
N THR A 18 3.39 -0.18 25.78
CA THR A 18 2.19 -0.86 25.29
C THR A 18 2.43 -2.36 25.21
N PHE A 19 1.35 -3.13 25.31
CA PHE A 19 1.39 -4.58 25.33
C PHE A 19 0.37 -5.16 24.36
N VAL A 20 0.78 -6.20 23.64
CA VAL A 20 -0.13 -7.08 22.90
C VAL A 20 -0.42 -8.28 23.78
N TRP A 21 -1.59 -8.29 24.43
CA TRP A 21 -1.99 -9.39 25.30
C TRP A 21 -2.68 -10.49 24.49
N LEU A 22 -1.97 -11.59 24.30
CA LEU A 22 -2.48 -12.79 23.66
C LEU A 22 -3.34 -13.56 24.66
N THR A 23 -4.62 -13.71 24.38
CA THR A 23 -5.58 -14.35 25.30
C THR A 23 -5.69 -15.86 25.10
N LYS A 24 -5.27 -16.36 23.93
CA LYS A 24 -5.36 -17.79 23.60
C LYS A 24 -4.05 -18.55 23.78
N LEU A 25 -2.91 -17.87 23.72
CA LEU A 25 -1.59 -18.48 23.60
C LEU A 25 -0.84 -18.47 24.94
N SER A 26 -0.45 -19.64 25.43
CA SER A 26 0.53 -19.78 26.53
C SER A 26 1.97 -19.67 26.02
N ARG A 27 2.91 -19.48 26.95
CA ARG A 27 4.35 -19.44 26.61
C ARG A 27 4.83 -20.77 26.07
N GLU A 28 4.44 -21.89 26.70
CA GLU A 28 4.83 -23.23 26.26
C GLU A 28 4.26 -23.56 24.87
N GLU A 29 3.02 -23.17 24.59
CA GLU A 29 2.39 -23.37 23.27
C GLU A 29 3.13 -22.60 22.16
N TYR A 30 3.57 -21.37 22.45
CA TYR A 30 4.37 -20.59 21.52
C TYR A 30 5.73 -21.26 21.24
N GLN A 31 6.41 -21.72 22.29
CA GLN A 31 7.73 -22.35 22.19
C GLN A 31 7.73 -23.71 21.48
N GLN A 32 6.75 -24.56 21.79
CA GLN A 32 6.60 -25.86 21.13
C GLN A 32 6.49 -25.72 19.61
N GLN A 33 5.96 -24.59 19.14
CA GLN A 33 5.80 -24.31 17.73
C GLN A 33 7.04 -23.68 17.10
N LEU A 34 7.78 -22.82 17.82
CA LEU A 34 9.11 -22.33 17.40
C LEU A 34 10.13 -23.47 17.28
N GLY A 35 10.07 -24.45 18.18
CA GLY A 35 10.96 -25.61 18.19
C GLY A 35 10.67 -26.66 17.11
N ARG A 36 9.65 -26.47 16.25
CA ARG A 36 9.42 -27.36 15.11
C ARG A 36 10.55 -27.16 14.10
N GLU A 37 11.47 -28.11 14.07
CA GLU A 37 12.57 -28.13 13.12
C GLU A 37 12.05 -28.08 11.68
N CYS A 38 12.73 -27.28 10.84
CA CYS A 38 12.51 -27.34 9.40
C CYS A 38 12.79 -28.78 8.92
N PRO A 39 11.93 -29.34 8.06
CA PRO A 39 12.10 -30.71 7.60
C PRO A 39 13.47 -30.92 6.95
N THR A 40 14.20 -31.93 7.41
CA THR A 40 15.44 -32.39 6.77
C THR A 40 15.09 -33.16 5.50
N GLY A 41 15.30 -32.54 4.33
CA GLY A 41 14.91 -33.12 3.03
C GLY A 41 15.61 -32.48 1.85
N SER A 42 15.08 -32.68 0.64
CA SER A 42 15.58 -31.97 -0.54
C SER A 42 15.40 -30.45 -0.39
N LEU A 43 16.10 -29.64 -1.20
CA LEU A 43 15.94 -28.17 -1.18
C LEU A 43 14.47 -27.74 -1.40
N ALA A 44 13.72 -28.46 -2.23
CA ALA A 44 12.30 -28.20 -2.45
C ALA A 44 11.46 -28.56 -1.21
N ASP A 45 11.78 -29.66 -0.52
CA ASP A 45 11.10 -30.03 0.73
C ASP A 45 11.39 -29.04 1.85
N GLN A 46 12.63 -28.55 1.93
CA GLN A 46 13.03 -27.50 2.87
C GLN A 46 12.28 -26.20 2.59
N ALA A 47 12.24 -25.74 1.33
CA ALA A 47 11.52 -24.52 0.96
C ALA A 47 10.02 -24.61 1.28
N ARG A 48 9.38 -25.76 0.98
CA ARG A 48 7.98 -26.03 1.36
C ARG A 48 7.79 -26.03 2.87
N GLY A 49 8.65 -26.72 3.59
CA GLY A 49 8.66 -26.77 5.05
C GLY A 49 8.76 -25.37 5.66
N CYS A 50 9.71 -24.56 5.20
CA CYS A 50 9.89 -23.18 5.66
C CYS A 50 8.64 -22.33 5.45
N MET A 51 7.99 -22.40 4.28
CA MET A 51 6.77 -21.64 4.01
C MET A 51 5.59 -22.08 4.88
N ASP A 52 5.44 -23.39 5.08
CA ASP A 52 4.37 -23.90 5.94
C ASP A 52 4.63 -23.59 7.42
N CYS A 53 5.88 -23.68 7.88
CA CYS A 53 6.27 -23.24 9.22
C CYS A 53 6.00 -21.74 9.43
N ALA A 54 6.38 -20.89 8.48
CA ALA A 54 6.09 -19.46 8.53
C ALA A 54 4.58 -19.20 8.56
N ARG A 55 3.80 -19.92 7.74
CA ARG A 55 2.33 -19.80 7.71
C ARG A 55 1.74 -20.15 9.07
N LEU A 56 2.18 -21.27 9.65
CA LEU A 56 1.72 -21.70 10.97
C LEU A 56 2.08 -20.71 12.07
N GLN A 57 3.26 -20.08 12.02
CA GLN A 57 3.65 -19.04 12.98
C GLN A 57 2.77 -17.78 12.84
N VAL A 58 2.53 -17.31 11.60
CA VAL A 58 1.62 -16.19 11.33
C VAL A 58 0.22 -16.52 11.84
N GLU A 59 -0.29 -17.71 11.55
CA GLU A 59 -1.62 -18.15 11.98
C GLU A 59 -1.75 -18.30 13.49
N GLN A 60 -0.72 -18.81 14.16
CA GLN A 60 -0.74 -19.01 15.62
C GLN A 60 -0.96 -17.68 16.36
N LEU A 61 -0.22 -16.64 15.97
CA LEU A 61 -0.41 -15.31 16.55
C LEU A 61 -1.73 -14.68 16.05
N SER A 62 -1.98 -14.70 14.74
CA SER A 62 -3.13 -14.00 14.15
C SER A 62 -4.51 -14.62 14.45
N GLN A 63 -4.57 -15.82 15.03
CA GLN A 63 -5.81 -16.41 15.54
C GLN A 63 -6.26 -15.83 16.90
N ASP A 64 -5.39 -15.09 17.58
CA ASP A 64 -5.78 -14.39 18.80
C ASP A 64 -6.81 -13.28 18.50
N PRO A 65 -7.86 -13.08 19.34
CA PRO A 65 -8.82 -12.01 19.15
C PRO A 65 -8.20 -10.62 19.04
N TRP A 66 -6.99 -10.42 19.56
CA TRP A 66 -6.24 -9.20 19.33
C TRP A 66 -6.05 -8.94 17.83
N PHE A 67 -5.72 -9.93 17.01
CA PHE A 67 -5.55 -9.72 15.57
C PHE A 67 -6.86 -9.69 14.79
N SER A 68 -7.99 -10.19 15.31
CA SER A 68 -9.27 -10.04 14.60
C SER A 68 -9.91 -8.66 14.81
N SER A 69 -9.53 -7.96 15.88
CA SER A 69 -10.11 -6.67 16.24
C SER A 69 -9.67 -5.52 15.31
N LEU A 70 -10.61 -4.64 14.98
CA LEU A 70 -10.31 -3.40 14.26
C LEU A 70 -9.57 -2.38 15.13
N TRP A 71 -9.77 -2.42 16.44
CA TRP A 71 -9.18 -1.46 17.38
C TRP A 71 -7.69 -1.67 17.52
N THR A 72 -7.32 -2.92 17.74
CA THR A 72 -5.93 -3.37 17.88
C THR A 72 -5.13 -3.15 16.61
N LEU A 73 -5.75 -3.16 15.43
CA LEU A 73 -5.09 -2.76 14.19
C LEU A 73 -4.65 -1.29 14.21
N GLN A 74 -5.44 -0.41 14.82
CA GLN A 74 -5.06 1.00 15.00
C GLN A 74 -3.98 1.14 16.06
N GLU A 75 -4.09 0.40 17.16
CA GLU A 75 -3.07 0.34 18.21
C GLU A 75 -1.73 -0.13 17.65
N ALA A 76 -1.76 -1.17 16.82
CA ALA A 76 -0.60 -1.73 16.13
C ALA A 76 0.12 -0.68 15.27
N TYR A 77 -0.65 0.14 14.57
CA TYR A 77 -0.12 1.24 13.77
C TYR A 77 0.52 2.33 14.65
N LEU A 78 -0.13 2.69 15.76
CA LEU A 78 0.34 3.76 16.64
C LEU A 78 1.52 3.34 17.54
N CYS A 79 1.61 2.05 17.85
CA CYS A 79 2.54 1.50 18.81
C CYS A 79 3.21 0.23 18.26
N PRO A 80 4.00 0.32 17.17
CA PRO A 80 4.68 -0.84 16.58
C PRO A 80 5.68 -1.49 17.53
N ARG A 81 6.08 -0.82 18.62
CA ARG A 81 6.98 -1.35 19.65
C ARG A 81 6.25 -1.99 20.84
N ALA A 82 4.97 -2.32 20.69
CA ALA A 82 4.23 -3.03 21.74
C ALA A 82 4.87 -4.38 22.04
N VAL A 83 4.95 -4.75 23.32
CA VAL A 83 5.57 -6.01 23.77
C VAL A 83 4.51 -7.10 23.83
N PHE A 84 4.80 -8.29 23.29
CA PHE A 84 3.89 -9.42 23.43
C PHE A 84 3.90 -10.00 24.84
N ILE A 85 2.71 -10.21 25.38
CA ILE A 85 2.50 -10.95 26.63
C ILE A 85 1.51 -12.10 26.41
N THR A 86 1.76 -13.23 27.05
CA THR A 86 0.93 -14.44 26.96
C THR A 86 -0.36 -14.30 27.73
N ARG A 87 -1.24 -15.30 27.62
CA ARG A 87 -2.49 -15.38 28.37
C ARG A 87 -2.25 -15.23 29.88
N ASP A 88 -1.15 -15.81 30.34
CA ASP A 88 -0.79 -15.90 31.75
C ASP A 88 0.07 -14.69 32.22
N GLY A 89 0.26 -13.70 31.35
CA GLY A 89 0.94 -12.43 31.66
C GLY A 89 2.47 -12.49 31.57
N GLU A 90 3.01 -13.53 30.94
CA GLU A 90 4.45 -13.69 30.76
C GLU A 90 4.92 -12.97 29.50
N LEU A 91 6.14 -12.43 29.54
CA LEU A 91 6.78 -11.82 28.37
C LEU A 91 7.13 -12.92 27.37
N LEU A 92 6.72 -12.74 26.11
CA LEU A 92 7.24 -13.56 25.03
C LEU A 92 8.65 -13.11 24.64
N SER A 93 9.49 -14.08 24.26
CA SER A 93 10.87 -13.89 23.82
C SER A 93 11.14 -14.81 22.63
N GLN A 94 12.09 -14.41 21.78
CA GLN A 94 12.62 -15.31 20.75
C GLN A 94 13.59 -16.34 21.34
N ASP A 95 14.35 -15.94 22.36
CA ASP A 95 15.27 -16.81 23.09
C ASP A 95 14.80 -16.98 24.54
N ASP A 96 14.44 -18.21 24.89
CA ASP A 96 13.91 -18.53 26.21
C ASP A 96 14.95 -19.16 27.13
N SER A 97 16.22 -19.19 26.72
CA SER A 97 17.31 -19.73 27.54
C SER A 97 17.60 -18.90 28.80
N ILE A 98 17.03 -17.69 28.92
CA ILE A 98 17.24 -16.76 30.04
C ILE A 98 15.88 -16.34 30.65
N THR A 99 15.78 -16.31 31.98
CA THR A 99 14.59 -15.82 32.71
C THR A 99 14.97 -14.74 33.73
N PRO A 100 14.43 -13.51 33.64
CA PRO A 100 13.53 -13.01 32.58
C PRO A 100 14.26 -12.91 31.23
N PRO A 101 13.53 -13.00 30.11
CA PRO A 101 14.15 -12.85 28.79
C PRO A 101 14.78 -11.47 28.65
N GLU A 102 16.01 -11.43 28.13
CA GLU A 102 16.70 -10.16 27.84
C GLU A 102 16.08 -9.46 26.62
N ASP A 103 15.60 -10.24 25.64
CA ASP A 103 15.03 -9.76 24.37
C ASP A 103 13.55 -10.12 24.25
N THR A 104 12.67 -9.25 24.76
CA THR A 104 11.22 -9.43 24.62
C THR A 104 10.78 -9.27 23.17
N LEU A 105 9.90 -10.16 22.71
CA LEU A 105 9.31 -10.10 21.37
C LEU A 105 8.43 -8.86 21.24
N LEU A 106 8.77 -8.00 20.27
CA LEU A 106 8.01 -6.81 19.93
C LEU A 106 7.06 -7.09 18.75
N LEU A 107 6.01 -6.29 18.66
CA LEU A 107 5.13 -6.25 17.51
C LEU A 107 5.89 -5.93 16.21
N SER A 108 6.90 -5.06 16.28
CA SER A 108 7.76 -4.73 15.14
C SER A 108 8.49 -5.95 14.61
N ASP A 109 8.94 -6.84 15.49
CA ASP A 109 9.66 -8.05 15.09
C ASP A 109 8.72 -8.99 14.32
N PHE A 110 7.46 -9.09 14.76
CA PHE A 110 6.44 -9.85 14.03
C PHE A 110 6.06 -9.20 12.70
N ILE A 111 5.98 -7.87 12.65
CA ILE A 111 5.73 -7.12 11.40
C ILE A 111 6.89 -7.34 10.41
N ASP A 112 8.14 -7.26 10.87
CA ASP A 112 9.33 -7.48 10.06
C ASP A 112 9.42 -8.93 9.57
N PHE A 113 9.09 -9.90 10.44
CA PHE A 113 8.95 -11.31 10.05
C PHE A 113 7.92 -11.49 8.92
N CYS A 114 6.73 -10.88 9.06
CA CYS A 114 5.70 -10.94 8.03
C CYS A 114 6.18 -10.29 6.72
N SER A 115 6.85 -9.13 6.81
CA SER A 115 7.39 -8.42 5.65
C SER A 115 8.44 -9.24 4.91
N LEU A 116 9.39 -9.85 5.64
CA LEU A 116 10.42 -10.70 5.05
C LEU A 116 9.80 -11.88 4.29
N HIS A 117 8.79 -12.53 4.86
CA HIS A 117 8.11 -13.64 4.19
C HIS A 117 7.26 -13.18 3.00
N TRP A 118 6.69 -11.97 3.07
CA TRP A 118 6.04 -11.35 1.93
C TRP A 118 7.03 -11.12 0.78
N ASP A 119 8.18 -10.52 1.07
CA ASP A 119 9.23 -10.27 0.08
C ASP A 119 9.71 -11.59 -0.55
N ASN A 120 9.88 -12.65 0.25
CA ASN A 120 10.23 -13.98 -0.27
C ASN A 120 9.15 -14.57 -1.19
N ILE A 121 7.87 -14.39 -0.88
CA ILE A 121 6.77 -14.82 -1.76
C ILE A 121 6.80 -14.04 -3.06
N ILE A 122 6.97 -12.72 -2.96
CA ILE A 122 7.04 -11.82 -4.09
C ILE A 122 8.23 -12.17 -4.99
N ASP A 123 9.43 -12.37 -4.43
CA ASP A 123 10.62 -12.84 -5.14
C ASP A 123 10.46 -14.22 -5.77
N ARG A 124 9.75 -15.13 -5.10
CA ARG A 124 9.43 -16.43 -5.67
C ARG A 124 8.49 -16.31 -6.87
N GLU A 125 7.43 -15.52 -6.73
CA GLU A 125 6.51 -15.16 -7.82
C GLU A 125 7.26 -14.49 -8.97
N HIS A 126 8.38 -13.79 -8.72
CA HIS A 126 9.26 -13.23 -9.75
C HIS A 126 10.07 -14.29 -10.49
N SER A 127 10.53 -15.32 -9.80
CA SER A 127 11.48 -16.30 -10.33
C SER A 127 10.85 -17.40 -11.21
N HIS A 128 9.54 -17.64 -11.10
CA HIS A 128 8.87 -18.75 -11.78
C HIS A 128 7.92 -18.26 -12.89
N GLN A 129 8.23 -18.63 -14.14
CA GLN A 129 7.37 -18.35 -15.30
C GLN A 129 6.15 -19.29 -15.40
N THR A 130 6.17 -20.40 -14.65
CA THR A 130 5.10 -21.41 -14.65
C THR A 130 4.77 -21.86 -13.23
N PRO A 131 3.49 -22.05 -12.89
CA PRO A 131 3.11 -22.47 -11.55
C PRO A 131 3.76 -23.81 -11.16
N GLY A 132 4.50 -23.82 -10.06
CA GLY A 132 5.13 -25.00 -9.49
C GLY A 132 4.23 -25.71 -8.46
N PRO A 133 4.53 -26.98 -8.12
CA PRO A 133 3.80 -27.72 -7.07
C PRO A 133 3.90 -27.09 -5.67
N ASP A 134 4.84 -26.18 -5.48
CA ASP A 134 5.06 -25.47 -4.22
C ASP A 134 4.27 -24.16 -4.12
N ASP A 135 3.68 -23.68 -5.22
CA ASP A 135 3.01 -22.38 -5.26
C ASP A 135 1.74 -22.37 -4.42
N GLU A 136 1.15 -23.54 -4.17
CA GLU A 136 0.05 -23.67 -3.21
C GLU A 136 0.48 -23.25 -1.80
N TYR A 137 1.70 -23.60 -1.36
CA TYR A 137 2.20 -23.21 -0.04
C TYR A 137 2.51 -21.72 0.02
N ALA A 138 3.13 -21.18 -1.02
CA ALA A 138 3.38 -19.75 -1.14
C ALA A 138 2.06 -18.96 -1.11
N GLN A 139 1.05 -19.40 -1.85
CA GLN A 139 -0.28 -18.78 -1.86
C GLN A 139 -0.97 -18.86 -0.50
N ARG A 140 -0.91 -20.01 0.19
CA ARG A 140 -1.50 -20.14 1.54
C ARG A 140 -0.80 -19.23 2.55
N LEU A 141 0.53 -19.12 2.50
CA LEU A 141 1.29 -18.18 3.32
C LEU A 141 0.90 -16.73 2.99
N LYS A 142 0.81 -16.39 1.69
CA LYS A 142 0.37 -15.08 1.20
C LYS A 142 -1.00 -14.70 1.75
N ASP A 143 -1.96 -15.62 1.69
CA ASP A 143 -3.31 -15.42 2.22
C ASP A 143 -3.30 -15.19 3.74
N SER A 144 -2.46 -15.92 4.49
CA SER A 144 -2.32 -15.74 5.94
C SER A 144 -1.62 -14.41 6.29
N LEU A 145 -0.59 -14.00 5.54
CA LEU A 145 0.05 -12.69 5.68
C LEU A 145 -0.93 -11.54 5.40
N GLN A 146 -1.71 -11.62 4.31
CA GLN A 146 -2.72 -10.61 3.97
C GLN A 146 -3.81 -10.51 5.05
N ARG A 147 -4.34 -11.65 5.50
CA ARG A 147 -5.35 -11.69 6.57
C ARG A 147 -4.83 -11.15 7.89
N SER A 148 -3.55 -11.35 8.20
CA SER A 148 -2.94 -10.81 9.43
C SER A 148 -2.99 -9.28 9.47
N GLY A 149 -2.99 -8.60 8.31
CA GLY A 149 -2.92 -7.15 8.19
C GLY A 149 -1.55 -6.55 8.58
N MET A 150 -0.56 -7.37 8.93
CA MET A 150 0.75 -6.91 9.41
C MET A 150 1.60 -6.29 8.31
N ILE A 151 1.49 -6.80 7.08
CA ILE A 151 2.23 -6.28 5.93
C ILE A 151 1.98 -4.78 5.78
N GLY A 152 0.73 -4.33 5.87
CA GLY A 152 0.39 -2.92 5.72
C GLY A 152 0.99 -2.00 6.79
N LEU A 153 1.21 -2.52 8.00
CA LEU A 153 1.75 -1.74 9.13
C LEU A 153 3.21 -1.36 8.92
N ARG A 154 4.00 -2.21 8.24
CA ARG A 154 5.43 -1.97 8.01
C ARG A 154 5.72 -0.66 7.27
N TRP A 155 4.79 -0.25 6.42
CA TRP A 155 4.91 0.90 5.52
C TRP A 155 4.32 2.15 6.15
N THR A 156 3.61 2.01 7.26
CA THR A 156 2.94 3.12 7.96
C THR A 156 2.07 3.98 7.03
N LEU A 157 1.55 3.41 5.94
CA LEU A 157 0.69 4.12 5.00
C LEU A 157 -0.78 4.02 5.46
N PRO A 158 -1.51 5.13 5.57
CA PRO A 158 -2.92 5.07 5.92
C PRO A 158 -3.77 4.24 4.94
N THR A 159 -3.36 4.20 3.68
CA THR A 159 -4.02 3.44 2.61
C THR A 159 -3.94 1.92 2.87
N THR A 160 -2.81 1.44 3.37
CA THR A 160 -2.59 0.01 3.68
C THR A 160 -3.33 -0.40 4.95
N LEU A 161 -3.43 0.51 5.93
CA LEU A 161 -4.27 0.29 7.12
C LEU A 161 -5.73 0.09 6.74
N PHE A 162 -6.22 0.84 5.74
CA PHE A 162 -7.61 0.73 5.29
C PHE A 162 -7.90 -0.54 4.53
N ALA A 163 -6.95 -0.97 3.69
CA ALA A 163 -6.98 -2.29 3.10
C ALA A 163 -7.01 -3.40 4.17
N ALA A 164 -6.15 -3.32 5.19
CA ALA A 164 -6.07 -4.31 6.26
C ALA A 164 -7.35 -4.37 7.12
N ALA A 165 -8.03 -3.24 7.32
CA ALA A 165 -9.27 -3.16 8.10
C ALA A 165 -10.40 -4.08 7.57
N ARG A 166 -10.36 -4.47 6.28
CA ARG A 166 -11.34 -5.39 5.69
C ARG A 166 -11.28 -6.80 6.27
N HIS A 167 -10.10 -7.21 6.75
CA HIS A 167 -9.85 -8.52 7.34
C HIS A 167 -10.18 -8.57 8.83
N ARG A 168 -10.59 -7.44 9.41
CA ARG A 168 -10.99 -7.34 10.82
C ARG A 168 -12.49 -7.54 10.98
N GLU A 169 -12.84 -8.08 12.15
CA GLU A 169 -14.22 -8.31 12.57
C GLU A 169 -14.89 -6.98 12.92
N THR A 170 -16.03 -6.73 12.27
CA THR A 170 -16.89 -5.56 12.52
C THR A 170 -18.33 -5.97 12.32
N SER A 171 -19.23 -5.54 13.21
CA SER A 171 -20.66 -5.80 13.01
C SER A 171 -21.20 -5.04 11.80
N LYS A 172 -22.29 -5.54 11.20
CA LYS A 172 -22.90 -4.90 10.01
C LYS A 172 -23.38 -3.48 10.31
N GLU A 173 -23.84 -3.25 11.54
CA GLU A 173 -24.33 -1.96 12.03
C GLU A 173 -23.21 -0.93 12.20
N ASN A 174 -21.97 -1.41 12.40
CA ASN A 174 -20.78 -0.61 12.69
C ASN A 174 -19.71 -0.71 11.58
N ILE A 175 -20.11 -1.06 10.35
CA ILE A 175 -19.17 -1.21 9.24
C ILE A 175 -18.37 0.08 8.94
N VAL A 176 -18.95 1.24 9.27
CA VAL A 176 -18.31 2.57 9.14
C VAL A 176 -17.14 2.78 10.09
N ASP A 177 -16.99 1.94 11.12
CA ASP A 177 -15.87 2.02 12.05
C ASP A 177 -14.54 1.73 11.35
N ARG A 178 -14.55 0.95 10.26
CA ARG A 178 -13.36 0.65 9.43
C ARG A 178 -12.69 1.91 8.91
N VAL A 179 -13.46 2.93 8.53
CA VAL A 179 -12.91 4.24 8.16
C VAL A 179 -12.69 5.11 9.39
N SER A 180 -13.60 5.05 10.37
CA SER A 180 -13.54 5.90 11.57
C SER A 180 -12.31 5.67 12.44
N GLY A 181 -11.78 4.44 12.47
CA GLY A 181 -10.52 4.14 13.14
C GLY A 181 -9.32 4.81 12.47
N ILE A 182 -9.29 4.75 11.14
CA ILE A 182 -8.14 5.18 10.34
C ILE A 182 -8.09 6.69 10.19
N MET A 183 -9.25 7.34 10.04
CA MET A 183 -9.32 8.80 9.97
C MET A 183 -8.63 9.45 11.18
N GLN A 184 -8.58 8.77 12.34
CA GLN A 184 -7.97 9.32 13.54
C GLN A 184 -6.47 9.08 13.64
N VAL A 185 -6.01 7.97 13.08
CA VAL A 185 -4.58 7.72 12.88
C VAL A 185 -3.98 8.88 12.06
N VAL A 186 -4.67 9.29 10.99
CA VAL A 186 -4.25 10.43 10.15
C VAL A 186 -4.66 11.81 10.69
N GLY A 187 -5.51 11.88 11.71
CA GLY A 187 -5.91 13.13 12.36
C GLY A 187 -7.08 13.87 11.72
N PHE A 188 -7.83 13.24 10.81
CA PHE A 188 -9.04 13.80 10.22
C PHE A 188 -10.28 13.66 11.13
N ARG A 189 -11.20 14.63 11.01
CA ARG A 189 -12.50 14.64 11.70
C ARG A 189 -13.63 14.61 10.67
N LEU A 190 -14.06 13.42 10.29
CA LEU A 190 -15.04 13.17 9.24
C LEU A 190 -16.35 12.62 9.78
N GLY A 191 -17.38 12.69 8.93
CA GLY A 191 -18.72 12.27 9.24
C GLY A 191 -19.25 12.79 10.57
N LYS A 192 -19.63 11.88 11.46
CA LYS A 192 -20.17 12.22 12.80
C LYS A 192 -19.18 12.90 13.73
N SER A 193 -17.87 12.82 13.44
CA SER A 193 -16.84 13.49 14.25
C SER A 193 -16.57 14.94 13.82
N ARG A 194 -17.13 15.37 12.68
CA ARG A 194 -17.00 16.75 12.20
C ARG A 194 -17.73 17.71 13.15
N PRO A 195 -17.11 18.86 13.52
CA PRO A 195 -17.79 19.88 14.32
C PRO A 195 -19.09 20.35 13.64
N GLY A 196 -20.19 20.42 14.40
CA GLY A 196 -21.48 20.89 13.91
C GLY A 196 -22.30 19.87 13.09
N CYS A 197 -21.84 18.62 12.99
CA CYS A 197 -22.60 17.55 12.34
C CYS A 197 -23.79 17.08 13.21
N ASP A 198 -24.91 16.72 12.58
CA ASP A 198 -26.05 16.12 13.26
C ASP A 198 -25.69 14.72 13.79
N PRO A 199 -25.74 14.46 15.11
CA PRO A 199 -25.45 13.15 15.69
C PRO A 199 -26.32 12.02 15.14
N ASN A 200 -27.53 12.34 14.66
CA ASN A 200 -28.49 11.37 14.13
C ASN A 200 -28.26 11.04 12.66
N HIS A 201 -27.47 11.83 11.94
CA HIS A 201 -27.16 11.57 10.55
C HIS A 201 -26.35 10.28 10.42
N LYS A 202 -26.92 9.26 9.77
CA LYS A 202 -26.24 7.99 9.48
C LYS A 202 -25.61 8.07 8.11
N LEU A 203 -24.30 8.21 8.07
CA LEU A 203 -23.52 8.06 6.85
C LEU A 203 -23.40 6.59 6.50
N SER A 204 -23.56 6.28 5.23
CA SER A 204 -23.12 5.03 4.66
C SER A 204 -21.59 4.97 4.66
N LEU A 205 -21.07 3.75 4.54
CA LEU A 205 -19.64 3.55 4.38
C LEU A 205 -19.12 4.24 3.11
N ASP A 206 -19.85 4.13 1.98
CA ASP A 206 -19.42 4.73 0.70
C ASP A 206 -19.27 6.24 0.79
N GLU A 207 -20.18 6.93 1.47
CA GLU A 207 -20.09 8.37 1.72
C GLU A 207 -18.90 8.72 2.61
N LEU A 208 -18.65 7.92 3.66
CA LEU A 208 -17.52 8.16 4.56
C LEU A 208 -16.18 7.88 3.88
N GLU A 209 -16.11 6.89 3.00
CA GLU A 209 -14.96 6.64 2.14
C GLU A 209 -14.73 7.78 1.15
N ASP A 210 -15.79 8.37 0.56
CA ASP A 210 -15.69 9.56 -0.28
C ASP A 210 -15.14 10.76 0.53
N GLU A 211 -15.62 10.97 1.76
CA GLU A 211 -15.07 12.03 2.63
C GLU A 211 -13.59 11.76 2.95
N PHE A 212 -13.25 10.52 3.32
CA PHE A 212 -11.89 10.14 3.70
C PHE A 212 -10.91 10.24 2.53
N GLY A 213 -11.30 9.73 1.37
CA GLY A 213 -10.53 9.85 0.14
C GLY A 213 -10.29 11.31 -0.22
N ARG A 214 -11.31 12.17 -0.10
CA ARG A 214 -11.19 13.59 -0.43
C ARG A 214 -10.20 14.32 0.47
N GLU A 215 -10.24 14.06 1.78
CA GLU A 215 -9.26 14.65 2.70
C GLU A 215 -7.84 14.12 2.45
N LEU A 216 -7.68 12.81 2.23
CA LEU A 216 -6.39 12.22 1.87
C LEU A 216 -5.83 12.85 0.59
N LEU A 217 -6.67 13.02 -0.43
CA LEU A 217 -6.28 13.60 -1.72
C LEU A 217 -5.82 15.06 -1.57
N GLN A 218 -6.47 15.83 -0.71
CA GLN A 218 -6.13 17.24 -0.47
C GLN A 218 -4.86 17.41 0.37
N HIS A 219 -4.74 16.64 1.45
CA HIS A 219 -3.63 16.78 2.39
C HIS A 219 -2.37 16.04 1.92
N GLU A 220 -2.52 14.86 1.33
CA GLU A 220 -1.45 13.95 0.96
C GLU A 220 -1.64 13.39 -0.46
N PRO A 221 -1.64 14.24 -1.50
CA PRO A 221 -2.06 13.87 -2.85
C PRO A 221 -1.29 12.69 -3.44
N ILE A 222 0.04 12.65 -3.29
CA ILE A 222 0.87 11.55 -3.80
C ILE A 222 0.54 10.26 -3.04
N MET A 223 0.70 10.25 -1.72
CA MET A 223 0.46 9.09 -0.86
C MET A 223 -0.97 8.53 -1.01
N SER A 224 -1.97 9.41 -1.19
CA SER A 224 -3.36 9.00 -1.37
C SER A 224 -3.56 8.09 -2.59
N GLN A 225 -2.68 8.20 -3.60
CA GLN A 225 -2.71 7.40 -4.80
C GLN A 225 -1.78 6.17 -4.75
N MET A 226 -0.93 6.02 -3.72
CA MET A 226 0.04 4.92 -3.59
C MET A 226 -0.61 3.62 -3.13
N HIS A 227 -1.48 3.11 -3.99
CA HIS A 227 -2.13 1.82 -3.86
C HIS A 227 -2.49 1.31 -5.25
N VAL A 228 -2.83 0.04 -5.40
CA VAL A 228 -3.48 -0.49 -6.61
C VAL A 228 -4.77 -1.17 -6.22
N PHE A 229 -5.71 -1.29 -7.14
CA PHE A 229 -6.93 -2.04 -6.88
C PHE A 229 -6.78 -3.49 -7.32
N ASN A 230 -7.16 -4.44 -6.47
CA ASN A 230 -7.27 -5.85 -6.88
C ASN A 230 -8.40 -6.06 -7.90
N ASN A 231 -9.51 -5.35 -7.69
CA ASN A 231 -10.69 -5.38 -8.54
C ASN A 231 -10.92 -3.98 -9.13
N PRO A 232 -11.34 -3.86 -10.40
CA PRO A 232 -11.67 -2.56 -10.97
C PRO A 232 -12.65 -1.80 -10.07
N PRO A 233 -12.34 -0.55 -9.67
CA PRO A 233 -13.21 0.24 -8.83
C PRO A 233 -14.52 0.55 -9.55
N ARG A 234 -15.57 0.88 -8.78
CA ARG A 234 -16.80 1.42 -9.36
C ARG A 234 -16.50 2.71 -10.12
N ILE A 235 -17.26 2.96 -11.18
CA ILE A 235 -17.11 4.18 -12.00
C ILE A 235 -17.11 5.42 -11.11
N GLY A 236 -16.08 6.25 -11.29
CA GLY A 236 -15.89 7.49 -10.56
C GLY A 236 -15.35 7.31 -9.14
N LYS A 237 -14.90 6.12 -8.74
CA LYS A 237 -14.36 5.86 -7.38
C LYS A 237 -12.87 5.48 -7.39
N GLY A 238 -12.23 5.33 -8.54
CA GLY A 238 -10.82 4.98 -8.69
C GLY A 238 -9.82 6.04 -8.19
N TRP A 239 -10.29 7.23 -7.83
CA TRP A 239 -9.48 8.31 -7.27
C TRP A 239 -9.22 8.18 -5.77
N ARG A 240 -9.94 7.29 -5.07
CA ARG A 240 -9.81 7.09 -3.62
C ARG A 240 -9.51 5.65 -3.25
N VAL A 241 -8.97 5.47 -2.07
CA VAL A 241 -8.85 4.14 -1.46
C VAL A 241 -10.22 3.50 -1.21
N SER A 242 -10.24 2.17 -1.28
CA SER A 242 -11.38 1.29 -1.04
C SER A 242 -10.90 -0.01 -0.37
N TYR A 243 -11.80 -0.91 0.00
CA TYR A 243 -11.41 -2.25 0.47
C TYR A 243 -10.68 -3.10 -0.56
N ASP A 244 -10.82 -2.78 -1.85
CA ASP A 244 -10.09 -3.47 -2.92
C ASP A 244 -8.69 -2.91 -3.12
N SER A 245 -8.35 -1.81 -2.45
CA SER A 245 -7.01 -1.24 -2.50
C SER A 245 -6.00 -2.16 -1.81
N GLN A 246 -4.79 -2.19 -2.34
CA GLN A 246 -3.61 -2.84 -1.78
C GLN A 246 -2.42 -1.87 -1.86
N PRO A 247 -1.43 -1.98 -0.96
CA PRO A 247 -0.15 -1.32 -1.19
C PRO A 247 0.36 -1.59 -2.60
N THR A 248 1.06 -0.61 -3.17
CA THR A 248 1.74 -0.81 -4.45
C THR A 248 2.72 -1.97 -4.31
N ARG A 249 2.70 -2.87 -5.28
CA ARG A 249 3.49 -4.09 -5.32
C ARG A 249 4.93 -3.78 -5.73
N ARG A 250 5.10 -2.80 -6.63
CA ARG A 250 6.33 -2.67 -7.43
C ARG A 250 7.20 -1.44 -7.20
N LEU A 251 6.73 -0.46 -6.44
CA LEU A 251 7.37 0.86 -6.43
C LEU A 251 8.44 0.92 -5.34
N HIS A 252 9.70 1.21 -5.72
CA HIS A 252 10.87 1.09 -4.86
C HIS A 252 10.88 2.10 -3.71
N ASN A 253 10.30 3.29 -3.89
CA ASN A 253 10.14 4.26 -2.79
C ASN A 253 9.26 3.74 -1.65
N VAL A 254 8.42 2.76 -1.96
CA VAL A 254 7.53 2.14 -1.00
C VAL A 254 8.35 0.99 -0.38
N ASN A 255 9.02 0.15 -1.21
CA ASN A 255 9.58 -1.14 -0.78
C ASN A 255 10.95 -1.07 -0.05
N HIS A 256 11.86 -0.12 -0.35
CA HIS A 256 13.25 -0.18 0.15
C HIS A 256 13.65 0.92 1.14
N THR A 257 12.84 1.95 1.32
CA THR A 257 13.12 2.95 2.36
C THR A 257 12.72 2.39 3.71
N TYR A 258 13.68 1.76 4.40
CA TYR A 258 13.61 1.42 5.82
C TYR A 258 13.36 2.71 6.62
N GLY A 259 12.09 3.03 6.87
CA GLY A 259 11.66 4.22 7.60
C GLY A 259 10.14 4.32 7.64
N GLU A 260 9.62 5.24 8.43
CA GLU A 260 8.20 5.61 8.46
C GLU A 260 7.77 5.98 7.04
N GLY A 261 7.05 5.12 6.30
CA GLY A 261 6.72 5.35 4.89
C GLY A 261 6.00 6.67 4.58
N LYS A 262 5.51 7.41 5.58
CA LYS A 262 5.13 8.82 5.42
C LYS A 262 6.31 9.73 5.02
N THR A 263 7.48 9.56 5.62
CA THR A 263 8.66 10.41 5.36
C THR A 263 9.17 10.29 3.93
N ALA A 264 8.95 9.14 3.28
CA ALA A 264 9.26 8.93 1.87
C ALA A 264 8.56 9.97 0.97
N PHE A 265 7.34 10.39 1.32
CA PHE A 265 6.56 11.35 0.55
C PHE A 265 6.76 12.81 1.01
N GLU A 266 7.19 13.06 2.25
CA GLU A 266 7.49 14.40 2.75
C GLU A 266 8.65 15.07 1.98
N GLY A 267 9.59 14.26 1.50
CA GLY A 267 10.70 14.67 0.64
C GLY A 267 10.32 14.93 -0.82
N MET A 268 9.07 14.69 -1.24
CA MET A 268 8.66 14.87 -2.63
C MET A 268 8.15 16.29 -2.92
N GLU A 269 8.52 16.78 -4.10
CA GLU A 269 7.92 17.96 -4.71
C GLU A 269 6.64 17.55 -5.44
N ARG A 270 5.51 18.16 -5.07
CA ARG A 270 4.20 17.92 -5.70
C ARG A 270 4.18 18.56 -7.10
N LYS A 271 3.80 17.80 -8.11
CA LYS A 271 3.77 18.23 -9.53
C LYS A 271 2.36 18.28 -10.13
N ALA A 272 1.38 17.70 -9.44
CA ALA A 272 -0.03 17.79 -9.79
C ALA A 272 -0.86 18.32 -8.62
N GLN A 273 -1.96 18.99 -8.95
CA GLN A 273 -3.03 19.34 -8.02
C GLN A 273 -4.14 18.30 -8.16
N LEU A 274 -4.49 17.65 -7.05
CA LEU A 274 -5.59 16.71 -6.99
C LEU A 274 -6.71 17.28 -6.12
N SER A 275 -7.94 17.13 -6.56
CA SER A 275 -9.14 17.54 -5.83
C SER A 275 -10.31 16.64 -6.20
N THR A 276 -11.53 16.97 -5.78
CA THR A 276 -12.73 16.24 -6.17
C THR A 276 -13.74 17.16 -6.85
N VAL A 277 -14.62 16.60 -7.67
CA VAL A 277 -15.76 17.32 -8.25
C VAL A 277 -16.99 16.42 -8.28
N ALA A 278 -18.15 16.96 -7.95
CA ALA A 278 -19.42 16.25 -8.09
C ALA A 278 -19.95 16.42 -9.52
N LEU A 279 -20.17 15.31 -10.22
CA LEU A 279 -20.76 15.27 -11.55
C LEU A 279 -21.81 14.15 -11.59
N GLU A 280 -23.05 14.48 -11.94
CA GLU A 280 -24.15 13.52 -12.04
C GLU A 280 -24.36 12.67 -10.77
N ASN A 281 -24.23 13.29 -9.60
CA ASN A 281 -24.29 12.66 -8.28
C ASN A 281 -23.16 11.67 -7.97
N ILE A 282 -22.11 11.63 -8.79
CA ILE A 282 -20.90 10.87 -8.54
C ILE A 282 -19.78 11.85 -8.17
N THR A 283 -19.07 11.58 -7.08
CA THR A 283 -17.86 12.31 -6.72
C THR A 283 -16.70 11.74 -7.53
N TRP A 284 -16.13 12.52 -8.44
CA TRP A 284 -14.95 12.16 -9.21
C TRP A 284 -13.70 12.78 -8.62
N GLY A 285 -12.56 12.15 -8.84
CA GLY A 285 -11.26 12.79 -8.70
C GLY A 285 -11.11 13.83 -9.81
N ARG A 286 -10.48 14.95 -9.51
CA ARG A 286 -10.09 15.99 -10.47
C ARG A 286 -8.59 16.15 -10.38
N PHE A 287 -7.94 16.30 -11.52
CA PHE A 287 -6.53 16.62 -11.58
C PHE A 287 -6.27 17.87 -12.43
N HIS A 288 -5.16 18.54 -12.11
CA HIS A 288 -4.52 19.54 -12.94
C HIS A 288 -3.00 19.38 -12.80
N GLY A 289 -2.28 19.34 -13.91
CA GLY A 289 -0.83 19.22 -13.92
C GLY A 289 -0.29 18.73 -15.26
N GLY A 290 1.02 18.54 -15.32
CA GLY A 290 1.69 18.03 -16.52
C GLY A 290 1.32 16.57 -16.79
N THR A 291 0.82 16.31 -18.00
CA THR A 291 0.61 14.97 -18.53
C THR A 291 1.56 14.68 -19.69
N CYS A 292 2.01 13.43 -19.81
CA CYS A 292 2.82 12.96 -20.93
C CYS A 292 2.24 11.66 -21.47
N ARG A 293 2.37 11.38 -22.77
CA ARG A 293 1.99 10.06 -23.30
C ARG A 293 2.91 9.00 -22.75
N LEU A 294 2.35 7.88 -22.26
CA LEU A 294 3.16 6.78 -21.74
C LEU A 294 4.14 6.24 -22.79
N SER A 295 3.73 6.18 -24.06
CA SER A 295 4.61 5.76 -25.17
C SER A 295 5.86 6.64 -25.35
N THR A 296 5.80 7.91 -24.93
CA THR A 296 6.97 8.80 -24.96
C THR A 296 7.98 8.40 -23.90
N LEU A 297 7.50 8.15 -22.67
CA LEU A 297 8.34 7.67 -21.57
C LEU A 297 8.87 6.26 -21.85
N ALA A 298 8.02 5.36 -22.34
CA ALA A 298 8.40 4.00 -22.70
C ALA A 298 9.55 3.96 -23.72
N ARG A 299 9.52 4.84 -24.74
CA ARG A 299 10.61 4.97 -25.72
C ARG A 299 11.91 5.45 -25.09
N ILE A 300 11.84 6.39 -24.14
CA ILE A 300 13.02 6.86 -23.39
C ILE A 300 13.59 5.71 -22.56
N TRP A 301 12.73 5.00 -21.83
CA TRP A 301 13.13 3.84 -21.03
C TRP A 301 13.75 2.72 -21.87
N ASP A 302 13.19 2.43 -23.05
CA ASP A 302 13.72 1.41 -23.97
C ASP A 302 15.08 1.78 -24.61
N SER A 303 15.43 3.07 -24.64
CA SER A 303 16.68 3.53 -25.26
C SER A 303 17.95 3.22 -24.46
N ILE A 304 17.84 2.76 -23.20
CA ILE A 304 18.99 2.49 -22.33
C ILE A 304 19.01 1.03 -21.85
N LEU A 305 20.00 0.29 -22.34
CA LEU A 305 20.32 -1.06 -21.89
C LEU A 305 21.60 -1.09 -21.03
N PRO A 306 21.71 -1.99 -20.04
CA PRO A 306 20.68 -2.84 -19.42
C PRO A 306 20.36 -2.30 -18.02
N GLY A 307 19.22 -1.62 -17.85
CA GLY A 307 18.79 -1.17 -16.51
C GLY A 307 18.12 0.20 -16.44
N GLY A 308 17.97 0.89 -17.57
CA GLY A 308 17.06 2.03 -17.67
C GLY A 308 15.62 1.56 -17.72
N GLY A 309 14.75 2.10 -16.87
CA GLY A 309 13.35 1.68 -16.86
C GLY A 309 12.42 2.55 -16.05
N GLY A 310 11.16 2.60 -16.45
CA GLY A 310 10.06 2.91 -15.55
C GLY A 310 9.38 1.60 -15.17
N ILE A 311 8.90 1.53 -13.94
CA ILE A 311 8.07 0.43 -13.43
C ILE A 311 6.63 0.91 -13.42
N ILE A 312 5.73 0.07 -13.92
CA ILE A 312 4.28 0.29 -13.79
C ILE A 312 3.69 -0.72 -12.81
N ASP A 313 2.67 -0.31 -12.06
CA ASP A 313 1.86 -1.18 -11.21
C ASP A 313 0.40 -0.95 -11.56
N LEU A 314 -0.16 -1.89 -12.31
CA LEU A 314 -1.49 -1.77 -12.90
C LEU A 314 -2.58 -2.22 -11.93
N ASP A 315 -3.75 -1.60 -12.02
CA ASP A 315 -4.95 -2.05 -11.32
C ASP A 315 -5.43 -3.38 -11.92
N GLY A 316 -5.80 -4.32 -11.06
CA GLY A 316 -6.28 -5.66 -11.42
C GLY A 316 -5.45 -6.79 -10.81
N SER A 317 -6.06 -7.97 -10.75
CA SER A 317 -5.46 -9.21 -10.26
C SER A 317 -4.62 -9.95 -11.31
N GLU A 318 -4.73 -9.60 -12.60
CA GLU A 318 -4.22 -10.42 -13.72
C GLU A 318 -2.85 -9.97 -14.26
N HIS A 319 -2.24 -8.91 -13.74
CA HIS A 319 -1.03 -8.31 -14.33
C HIS A 319 0.26 -8.60 -13.54
N TRP A 320 0.38 -9.78 -12.94
CA TRP A 320 1.60 -10.18 -12.20
C TRP A 320 2.68 -10.70 -13.15
N THR A 321 3.58 -9.82 -13.58
CA THR A 321 4.88 -10.19 -14.16
C THR A 321 6.04 -9.55 -13.37
N ALA A 322 7.15 -10.27 -13.20
CA ALA A 322 8.20 -10.07 -12.20
C ALA A 322 8.65 -8.62 -11.93
N ILE A 323 8.69 -8.22 -10.65
CA ILE A 323 8.86 -6.83 -10.19
C ILE A 323 10.31 -6.31 -10.32
N HIS A 324 11.28 -7.19 -10.58
CA HIS A 324 12.70 -6.82 -10.54
C HIS A 324 13.52 -7.20 -11.76
N ASP A 325 12.91 -7.72 -12.83
CA ASP A 325 13.61 -7.84 -14.10
C ASP A 325 13.36 -6.55 -14.92
N PRO A 326 14.37 -5.67 -15.10
CA PRO A 326 14.22 -4.46 -15.89
C PRO A 326 13.75 -4.74 -17.32
N ILE A 327 14.06 -5.93 -17.85
CA ILE A 327 13.63 -6.36 -19.19
C ILE A 327 12.13 -6.62 -19.18
N LEU A 328 11.60 -7.36 -18.20
CA LEU A 328 10.16 -7.65 -18.10
C LEU A 328 9.35 -6.38 -17.79
N ALA A 329 9.83 -5.53 -16.87
CA ALA A 329 9.17 -4.25 -16.58
C ALA A 329 9.06 -3.40 -17.85
N ARG A 330 10.13 -3.35 -18.66
CA ARG A 330 10.14 -2.66 -19.94
C ARG A 330 9.19 -3.29 -20.97
N GLU A 331 9.17 -4.62 -21.08
CA GLU A 331 8.25 -5.33 -21.97
C GLU A 331 6.79 -5.06 -21.58
N GLU A 332 6.48 -5.06 -20.29
CA GLU A 332 5.14 -4.78 -19.77
C GLU A 332 4.70 -3.35 -20.08
N VAL A 333 5.54 -2.36 -19.79
CA VAL A 333 5.28 -0.96 -20.15
C VAL A 333 5.06 -0.81 -21.65
N THR A 334 5.91 -1.43 -22.45
CA THR A 334 5.86 -1.32 -23.91
C THR A 334 4.58 -1.95 -24.45
N ALA A 335 4.24 -3.15 -23.99
CA ALA A 335 3.01 -3.84 -24.35
C ALA A 335 1.77 -3.03 -23.93
N PHE A 336 1.77 -2.48 -22.71
CA PHE A 336 0.68 -1.65 -22.23
C PHE A 336 0.54 -0.37 -23.08
N ALA A 337 1.64 0.33 -23.36
CA ALA A 337 1.64 1.54 -24.19
C ALA A 337 1.21 1.28 -25.65
N GLN A 338 1.49 0.08 -26.18
CA GLN A 338 1.01 -0.34 -27.51
C GLN A 338 -0.50 -0.63 -27.51
N ASN A 339 -1.00 -1.28 -26.46
CA ASN A 339 -2.42 -1.59 -26.31
C ASN A 339 -3.27 -0.34 -25.96
N HIS A 340 -2.65 0.67 -25.35
CA HIS A 340 -3.26 1.93 -24.95
C HIS A 340 -2.44 3.12 -25.47
N PRO A 341 -2.47 3.41 -26.79
CA PRO A 341 -1.66 4.47 -27.41
C PRO A 341 -2.04 5.88 -26.94
N ASP A 342 -3.20 6.01 -26.32
CA ASP A 342 -3.78 7.22 -25.72
C ASP A 342 -3.58 7.28 -24.19
N ALA A 343 -2.89 6.30 -23.59
CA ALA A 343 -2.54 6.33 -22.18
C ALA A 343 -1.66 7.55 -21.84
N LEU A 344 -2.04 8.24 -20.77
CA LEU A 344 -1.30 9.36 -20.20
C LEU A 344 -0.72 9.00 -18.85
N VAL A 345 0.42 9.61 -18.55
CA VAL A 345 1.02 9.70 -17.24
C VAL A 345 0.81 11.10 -16.71
N LEU A 346 0.10 11.24 -15.58
CA LEU A 346 0.05 12.48 -14.81
C LEU A 346 1.19 12.48 -13.80
N LEU A 347 2.11 13.43 -13.87
CA LEU A 347 3.22 13.52 -12.92
C LEU A 347 2.72 13.97 -11.54
N LEU A 348 2.67 13.06 -10.57
CA LEU A 348 2.19 13.35 -9.22
C LEU A 348 3.24 14.09 -8.39
N GLY A 349 4.48 13.61 -8.45
CA GLY A 349 5.59 14.23 -7.73
C GLY A 349 6.94 13.65 -8.10
N ILE A 350 7.97 14.32 -7.60
CA ILE A 350 9.37 13.96 -7.81
C ILE A 350 10.16 14.21 -6.53
N GLN A 351 11.08 13.31 -6.18
CA GLN A 351 11.95 13.52 -5.03
C GLN A 351 12.73 14.85 -5.15
N LYS A 352 12.78 15.63 -4.05
CA LYS A 352 13.57 16.85 -3.98
C LYS A 352 15.06 16.51 -4.09
N LYS A 353 15.83 17.42 -4.70
CA LYS A 353 17.27 17.25 -4.81
C LYS A 353 17.93 17.52 -3.46
N GLU A 354 18.32 16.48 -2.75
CA GLU A 354 19.10 16.62 -1.52
C GLU A 354 20.57 16.80 -1.87
N GLY A 355 21.07 18.05 -1.89
CA GLY A 355 22.47 18.49 -1.76
C GLY A 355 23.53 17.95 -2.74
N SER A 356 23.55 16.64 -3.00
CA SER A 356 24.39 15.95 -3.95
C SER A 356 23.84 16.08 -5.38
N PRO A 357 24.65 16.55 -6.34
CA PRO A 357 24.27 16.59 -7.75
C PRO A 357 24.06 15.20 -8.38
N GLN A 358 24.43 14.12 -7.68
CA GLN A 358 24.31 12.73 -8.16
C GLN A 358 23.15 11.96 -7.54
N CYS A 359 22.30 12.60 -6.72
CA CYS A 359 21.15 11.90 -6.13
C CYS A 359 20.12 11.57 -7.23
N LEU A 360 19.88 10.27 -7.43
CA LEU A 360 18.81 9.75 -8.27
C LEU A 360 17.49 10.35 -7.79
N ARG A 361 16.78 11.05 -8.68
CA ARG A 361 15.41 11.49 -8.38
C ARG A 361 14.46 10.43 -8.89
N ILE A 362 13.45 10.15 -8.09
CA ILE A 362 12.45 9.14 -8.39
C ILE A 362 11.11 9.85 -8.57
N PRO A 363 10.63 10.02 -9.81
CA PRO A 363 9.32 10.58 -10.06
C PRO A 363 8.25 9.49 -9.99
N ILE A 364 7.04 9.90 -9.62
CA ILE A 364 5.87 9.05 -9.52
C ILE A 364 4.75 9.66 -10.37
N GLY A 365 4.09 8.81 -11.15
CA GLY A 365 3.02 9.21 -12.04
C GLY A 365 1.77 8.33 -11.90
N LEU A 366 0.61 8.92 -12.14
CA LEU A 366 -0.67 8.22 -12.22
C LEU A 366 -0.94 7.82 -13.69
N LEU A 367 -1.26 6.56 -13.93
CA LEU A 367 -1.61 6.07 -15.26
C LEU A 367 -3.11 6.28 -15.52
N LEU A 368 -3.41 6.96 -16.62
CA LEU A 368 -4.75 7.34 -17.02
C LEU A 368 -5.02 6.90 -18.46
N VAL A 369 -6.16 6.27 -18.70
CA VAL A 369 -6.67 5.98 -20.06
C VAL A 369 -7.97 6.72 -20.30
N PRO A 370 -8.26 7.22 -21.51
CA PRO A 370 -9.53 7.85 -21.80
C PRO A 370 -10.71 6.93 -21.49
N HIS A 371 -11.75 7.48 -20.89
CA HIS A 371 -12.96 6.74 -20.56
C HIS A 371 -14.19 7.43 -21.15
N SER A 372 -14.84 6.75 -22.10
CA SER A 372 -16.09 7.24 -22.70
C SER A 372 -17.25 6.86 -21.80
N VAL A 373 -17.82 7.85 -21.11
CA VAL A 373 -19.09 7.68 -20.39
C VAL A 373 -20.23 7.94 -21.38
N PRO A 374 -21.23 7.05 -21.51
CA PRO A 374 -22.38 7.25 -22.42
C PRO A 374 -23.30 8.46 -22.12
N SER A 375 -22.89 9.38 -21.24
CA SER A 375 -23.75 10.47 -20.76
C SER A 375 -24.06 11.51 -21.86
N SER A 376 -25.31 11.98 -21.84
CA SER A 376 -25.88 13.01 -22.70
C SER A 376 -25.39 14.44 -22.41
N LYS A 377 -24.62 14.66 -21.33
CA LYS A 377 -24.06 15.97 -21.01
C LYS A 377 -22.58 15.98 -21.34
N ALA A 378 -22.25 16.58 -22.49
CA ALA A 378 -20.88 16.92 -22.82
C ALA A 378 -20.30 17.81 -21.72
N THR A 379 -19.47 17.24 -20.86
CA THR A 379 -18.62 18.04 -20.00
C THR A 379 -17.42 18.49 -20.82
N ASN A 380 -16.97 19.74 -20.64
CA ASN A 380 -15.74 20.22 -21.26
C ASN A 380 -14.47 19.57 -20.65
N LEU A 381 -14.63 18.67 -19.68
CA LEU A 381 -13.54 17.99 -19.00
C LEU A 381 -13.37 16.58 -19.58
N GLY A 382 -12.14 16.22 -19.92
CA GLY A 382 -11.83 14.84 -20.27
C GLY A 382 -12.09 13.92 -19.08
N ILE A 383 -12.76 12.78 -19.33
CA ILE A 383 -12.99 11.73 -18.34
C ILE A 383 -11.97 10.62 -18.55
N TRP A 384 -11.28 10.27 -17.47
CA TRP A 384 -10.17 9.33 -17.48
C TRP A 384 -10.45 8.18 -16.51
N ARG A 385 -10.10 6.97 -16.92
CA ARG A 385 -10.04 5.84 -16.00
C ARG A 385 -8.60 5.74 -15.48
N ARG A 386 -8.46 5.65 -14.16
CA ARG A 386 -7.21 5.23 -13.54
C ARG A 386 -6.99 3.74 -13.80
N VAL A 387 -5.77 3.39 -14.19
CA VAL A 387 -5.37 2.01 -14.50
C VAL A 387 -4.13 1.56 -13.74
N GLY A 388 -3.54 2.41 -12.93
CA GLY A 388 -2.35 2.08 -12.16
C GLY A 388 -1.48 3.28 -11.84
N LEU A 389 -0.24 3.00 -11.50
CA LEU A 389 0.81 3.95 -11.18
C LEU A 389 2.07 3.62 -11.97
N CYS A 390 2.98 4.57 -12.01
CA CYS A 390 4.32 4.35 -12.50
C CYS A 390 5.36 5.10 -11.67
N GLU A 391 6.56 4.52 -11.58
CA GLU A 391 7.74 5.09 -10.94
C GLU A 391 8.91 4.93 -11.89
N TRP A 392 9.84 5.89 -11.93
CA TRP A 392 11.02 5.79 -12.78
C TRP A 392 12.22 6.54 -12.17
N TRP A 393 13.37 6.49 -12.83
CA TRP A 393 14.58 7.19 -12.42
C TRP A 393 14.98 8.25 -13.44
N THR A 394 15.42 9.43 -12.99
CA THR A 394 15.76 10.54 -13.90
C THR A 394 17.22 10.60 -14.32
N VAL A 395 18.13 9.94 -13.59
CA VAL A 395 19.57 10.06 -13.82
C VAL A 395 20.21 8.67 -13.92
N LEU A 396 20.17 8.08 -15.11
CA LEU A 396 20.91 6.87 -15.42
C LEU A 396 21.99 7.15 -16.47
N PRO A 397 23.14 6.47 -16.41
CA PRO A 397 24.17 6.60 -17.45
C PRO A 397 23.57 6.35 -18.83
N GLY A 398 23.76 7.30 -19.75
CA GLY A 398 23.31 7.19 -21.14
C GLY A 398 22.11 8.08 -21.51
N TYR A 399 21.39 8.68 -20.56
CA TYR A 399 20.36 9.64 -20.91
C TYR A 399 20.99 10.95 -21.42
N ASP A 400 20.55 11.41 -22.58
CA ASP A 400 20.85 12.76 -23.03
C ASP A 400 20.09 13.80 -22.18
N SER A 401 20.48 15.07 -22.29
CA SER A 401 19.89 16.14 -21.49
C SER A 401 18.38 16.32 -21.72
N GLU A 402 17.88 16.00 -22.91
CA GLU A 402 16.45 16.14 -23.21
C GLU A 402 15.64 14.99 -22.61
N ALA A 403 16.15 13.76 -22.68
CA ALA A 403 15.58 12.60 -21.99
C ALA A 403 15.48 12.86 -20.49
N ILE A 404 16.54 13.38 -19.85
CA ILE A 404 16.51 13.76 -18.43
C ILE A 404 15.43 14.81 -18.18
N ARG A 405 15.36 15.87 -19.01
CA ARG A 405 14.31 16.90 -18.88
C ARG A 405 12.91 16.32 -19.02
N THR A 406 12.68 15.39 -19.96
CA THR A 406 11.40 14.70 -20.09
C THR A 406 11.12 13.84 -18.86
N LEU A 407 12.09 13.08 -18.35
CA LEU A 407 11.88 12.27 -17.15
C LEU A 407 11.61 13.11 -15.89
N GLU A 408 12.10 14.35 -15.84
CA GLU A 408 11.86 15.28 -14.74
C GLU A 408 10.56 16.09 -14.84
N GLY A 409 9.79 15.97 -15.93
CA GLY A 409 8.60 16.79 -16.15
C GLY A 409 8.87 18.18 -16.74
N ASN A 410 10.05 18.41 -17.32
CA ASN A 410 10.55 19.74 -17.72
C ASN A 410 10.73 19.92 -19.24
N SER A 411 10.31 18.95 -20.06
CA SER A 411 10.35 19.02 -21.53
C SER A 411 9.01 19.48 -22.11
N SER A 412 8.99 19.73 -23.42
CA SER A 412 7.75 20.05 -24.16
C SER A 412 6.80 18.87 -24.35
N ASP A 413 7.24 17.65 -24.03
CA ASP A 413 6.38 16.46 -24.09
C ASP A 413 5.33 16.44 -22.96
N TRP A 414 5.51 17.28 -21.93
CA TRP A 414 4.57 17.47 -20.84
C TRP A 414 3.59 18.58 -21.18
N VAL A 415 2.33 18.22 -21.33
CA VAL A 415 1.23 19.14 -21.64
C VAL A 415 0.51 19.46 -20.33
N ASP A 416 0.33 20.74 -20.04
CA ASP A 416 -0.52 21.16 -18.93
C ASP A 416 -1.99 20.80 -19.23
N GLN A 417 -2.57 19.93 -18.41
CA GLN A 417 -3.89 19.36 -18.67
C GLN A 417 -4.73 19.31 -17.39
N SER A 418 -6.04 19.35 -17.57
CA SER A 418 -7.00 19.06 -16.50
C SER A 418 -8.04 18.06 -16.94
N GLY A 419 -8.52 17.26 -16.01
CA GLY A 419 -9.53 16.25 -16.26
C GLY A 419 -10.14 15.75 -14.96
N ILE A 420 -11.09 14.84 -15.12
CA ILE A 420 -11.65 14.06 -14.01
C ILE A 420 -11.27 12.60 -14.18
N PHE A 421 -11.10 11.90 -13.07
CA PHE A 421 -10.71 10.49 -13.07
C PHE A 421 -11.39 9.70 -11.96
N GLY A 422 -11.60 8.42 -12.21
CA GLY A 422 -12.14 7.48 -11.23
C GLY A 422 -12.79 6.27 -11.87
#